data_AF-X0T7Q1-F1
#
_entry.id   AF-X0T7Q1-F1
#
_cell.length_a   1.000
_cell.length_b   1.000
_cell.length_c   1.000
_cell.angle_alpha   90.00
_cell.angle_beta   90.00
_cell.angle_gamma   90.00
#
_symmetry.space_group_name_H-M   'P 1'
#
loop_
_entity.id
_entity.type
_entity.pdbx_description
1 polymer ?
#
loop_
_entity_poly.entity_id
_entity_poly.type
_entity_poly.pdbx_seq_one_letter_code
_entity_poly.pdbx_strand_id
1 'polypeptide(L)' 'MKGQSLKPHEILVFDNASTDGAVKAIKERFSDIKIIQNDRNSG' A
#
# COMPACT_ATOMS: atom_id res chain seq x y z
N MET A 1 -3.75 2.02 12.35
CA MET A 1 -4.89 1.83 11.41
C MET A 1 -6.21 1.77 12.14
N LYS A 2 -7.26 2.39 11.59
CA LYS A 2 -8.62 2.36 12.17
C LYS A 2 -9.19 0.93 12.03
N GLY A 3 -9.49 0.26 13.14
CA GLY A 3 -10.17 -1.06 13.14
C GLY A 3 -9.29 -2.30 13.33
N GLN A 4 -8.00 -2.16 13.67
CA GLN A 4 -7.11 -3.28 13.97
C GLN A 4 -6.97 -3.45 15.49
N SER A 5 -7.16 -4.69 15.99
CA SER A 5 -7.10 -5.04 17.43
C SER A 5 -5.83 -5.80 17.83
N LEU A 6 -4.97 -6.15 16.88
CA LEU A 6 -3.69 -6.86 17.12
C LEU A 6 -2.56 -5.92 17.55
N LYS A 7 -1.49 -6.55 18.08
CA LYS A 7 -0.20 -5.95 18.49
C LYS A 7 0.39 -4.99 17.44
N PRO A 8 1.39 -4.16 17.82
CA PRO A 8 2.12 -3.34 16.86
C PRO A 8 2.60 -4.18 15.67
N HIS A 9 2.28 -3.73 14.47
CA HIS A 9 2.55 -4.43 13.22
C HIS A 9 2.90 -3.39 12.16
N GLU A 10 3.63 -3.83 11.15
CA GLU A 10 3.96 -3.05 9.96
C GLU A 10 3.15 -3.57 8.78
N ILE A 11 2.78 -2.66 7.87
CA ILE A 11 2.05 -3.01 6.64
C ILE A 11 2.88 -2.57 5.44
N LEU A 12 3.25 -3.56 4.62
CA LEU A 12 3.91 -3.37 3.34
C LEU A 12 2.91 -3.65 2.23
N VAL A 13 2.79 -2.70 1.31
CA VAL A 13 1.96 -2.81 0.11
C VAL A 13 2.88 -2.91 -1.10
N PHE A 14 2.65 -3.94 -1.92
CA PHE A 14 3.33 -4.10 -3.20
C PHE A 14 2.37 -3.70 -4.33
N ASP A 15 2.67 -2.60 -5.01
CA ASP A 15 1.97 -2.20 -6.22
C ASP A 15 2.61 -2.86 -7.45
N ASN A 16 1.83 -3.69 -8.16
CA ASN A 16 2.30 -4.44 -9.33
C ASN A 16 2.12 -3.65 -10.63
N ALA A 17 2.64 -2.42 -10.65
CA ALA A 17 2.54 -1.44 -11.74
C ALA A 17 1.09 -1.07 -12.13
N SER A 18 0.29 -0.68 -11.14
CA SER A 18 -1.09 -0.25 -11.41
C SER A 18 -1.12 1.09 -12.15
N THR A 19 -2.06 1.25 -13.10
CA THR A 19 -2.23 2.48 -13.90
C THR A 19 -3.50 3.26 -13.56
N ASP A 20 -4.24 2.83 -12.54
CA ASP A 20 -5.57 3.33 -12.16
C ASP A 20 -5.54 4.37 -11.01
N GLY A 21 -4.34 4.73 -10.54
CA GLY A 21 -4.17 5.65 -9.42
C GLY A 21 -4.23 4.99 -8.04
N ALA A 22 -4.21 3.65 -7.93
CA ALA A 22 -4.22 2.92 -6.66
C ALA A 22 -3.18 3.45 -5.65
N VAL A 23 -1.93 3.67 -6.09
CA VAL A 23 -0.86 4.18 -5.20
C VAL A 23 -1.21 5.55 -4.62
N LYS A 24 -1.82 6.44 -5.40
CA LYS A 24 -2.23 7.77 -4.93
C LYS A 24 -3.31 7.65 -3.86
N ALA A 25 -4.37 6.89 -4.15
CA ALA A 25 -5.48 6.69 -3.22
C ALA A 25 -5.03 6.06 -1.89
N ILE A 26 -4.10 5.11 -1.96
CA ILE A 26 -3.53 4.43 -0.79
C ILE A 26 -2.70 5.43 0.06
N LYS A 27 -1.82 6.22 -0.57
CA LYS A 27 -0.99 7.23 0.13
C LYS A 27 -1.84 8.31 0.82
N GLU A 28 -2.94 8.73 0.19
CA GLU A 28 -3.85 9.73 0.76
C GLU A 28 -4.65 9.17 1.94
N ARG A 29 -4.98 7.87 1.94
CA ARG A 29 -5.81 7.23 2.96
C ARG A 29 -5.02 6.68 4.15
N PHE A 30 -3.79 6.23 3.93
CA PHE A 30 -2.99 5.55 4.94
C PHE A 30 -1.60 6.18 5.02
N SER A 31 -1.35 6.96 6.07
CA SER A 31 -0.07 7.64 6.31
C SER A 31 1.00 6.73 6.93
N ASP A 32 0.62 5.56 7.44
CA ASP A 32 1.48 4.66 8.23
C ASP A 32 1.63 3.30 7.54
N ILE A 33 2.02 3.32 6.27
CA ILE A 33 2.34 2.12 5.48
C ILE A 33 3.59 2.36 4.64
N LYS A 34 4.25 1.27 4.25
CA LYS A 34 5.33 1.31 3.25
C LYS A 34 4.83 0.75 1.93
N ILE A 35 5.09 1.45 0.83
CA ILE A 35 4.69 1.02 -0.52
C ILE A 35 5.95 0.74 -1.34
N ILE A 36 5.99 -0.43 -1.97
CA ILE A 36 6.98 -0.83 -2.97
C ILE A 36 6.24 -0.91 -4.31
N GLN A 37 6.64 -0.11 -5.29
CA GLN A 37 6.02 -0.07 -6.60
C GLN A 37 6.94 -0.69 -7.64
N ASN A 38 6.40 -1.60 -8.44
CA ASN A 38 7.10 -2.15 -9.60
C ASN A 38 6.94 -1.25 -10.82
N ASP A 39 7.98 -1.19 -11.65
CA ASP A 39 7.94 -0.48 -12.93
C ASP A 39 7.08 -1.21 -13.99
N ARG A 40 6.86 -2.52 -13.80
CA ARG A 40 6.06 -3.36 -14.70
C ARG A 40 5.27 -4.42 -13.94
N ASN A 41 4.11 -4.78 -14.49
CA ASN A 41 3.32 -5.88 -13.99
C ASN A 41 4.09 -7.19 -14.16
N SER A 42 4.21 -7.96 -13.08
CA SER A 42 5.01 -9.20 -13.03
C SER A 42 4.18 -10.49 -13.07
N GLY A 43 2.90 -10.41 -13.42
CA GLY A 43 1.94 -11.53 -13.39
C GLY A 43 0.75 -11.27 -12.49
#